data_AF-A0AAX2RGC5-F1
#
_entry.id   AF-A0AAX2RGC5-F1
#
_cell.length_a   1.000
_cell.length_b   1.000
_cell.length_c   1.000
_cell.angle_alpha   90.00
_cell.angle_beta   90.00
_cell.angle_gamma   90.00
#
_symmetry.space_group_name_H-M   'P 1'
#
loop_
_entity.id
_entity.type
_entity.pdbx_description
1 polymer ?
#
loop_
_entity_poly.entity_id
_entity_poly.type
_entity_poly.pdbx_seq_one_letter_code
_entity_poly.pdbx_strand_id
1 'polypeptide(L)'
;MTLKAGIDEIARSLDGLHPPWLPAYDMRAYAAKVDSECGYGSDMMVAIDINTRMFEEIVAFVHVCGAFASLQPSIARQYACVRNDSAEIDDVLALNASRACPTYTGLLKSLVDRGIVVRCALD
;
A
#
# COMPACT_ATOMS: atom_id res chain seq x y z
N MET A 1 -13.46 14.24 -8.73
CA MET A 1 -13.60 12.94 -8.04
C MET A 1 -13.04 13.12 -6.64
N THR A 2 -13.87 13.09 -5.61
CA THR A 2 -13.41 13.20 -4.22
C THR A 2 -12.73 11.87 -3.85
N LEU A 3 -11.39 11.86 -3.84
CA LEU A 3 -10.53 10.72 -3.49
C LEU A 3 -10.76 10.11 -2.09
N LYS A 4 -11.77 10.62 -1.36
CA LYS A 4 -12.19 10.13 -0.05
C LYS A 4 -12.89 8.76 -0.11
N ALA A 5 -13.28 8.30 -1.31
CA ALA A 5 -13.94 7.01 -1.49
C ALA A 5 -12.97 5.83 -1.74
N GLY A 6 -11.69 6.05 -2.03
CA GLY A 6 -10.82 5.01 -2.59
C GLY A 6 -10.56 3.79 -1.70
N ILE A 7 -9.81 3.95 -0.60
CA ILE A 7 -9.30 2.80 0.16
C ILE A 7 -10.37 2.14 1.03
N ASP A 8 -11.20 2.92 1.72
CA ASP A 8 -12.25 2.34 2.57
C ASP A 8 -13.32 1.57 1.77
N GLU A 9 -13.57 1.98 0.51
CA GLU A 9 -14.47 1.26 -0.39
C GLU A 9 -13.81 -0.01 -0.94
N ILE A 10 -12.54 0.08 -1.33
CA ILE A 10 -11.78 -1.10 -1.76
C ILE A 10 -11.65 -2.10 -0.61
N ALA A 11 -11.32 -1.65 0.60
CA ALA A 11 -11.25 -2.50 1.79
C ALA A 11 -12.58 -3.22 2.07
N ARG A 12 -13.72 -2.52 1.96
CA ARG A 12 -15.06 -3.12 2.04
C ARG A 12 -15.34 -4.13 0.92
N SER A 13 -14.84 -3.87 -0.29
CA SER A 13 -15.01 -4.78 -1.43
C SER A 13 -14.14 -6.04 -1.34
N LEU A 14 -13.03 -5.97 -0.61
CA LEU A 14 -12.07 -7.07 -0.42
C LEU A 14 -12.50 -8.04 0.70
N ASP A 15 -13.80 -8.25 0.90
CA ASP A 15 -14.40 -9.06 1.97
C ASP A 15 -13.56 -10.30 2.39
N GLY A 16 -13.03 -10.29 3.62
CA GLY A 16 -12.18 -11.35 4.18
C GLY A 16 -10.71 -11.39 3.71
N LEU A 17 -10.30 -10.56 2.76
CA LEU A 17 -8.94 -10.48 2.20
C LEU A 17 -8.10 -9.34 2.80
N HIS A 18 -8.74 -8.39 3.48
CA HIS A 18 -8.07 -7.31 4.20
C HIS A 18 -7.46 -7.85 5.51
N PRO A 19 -6.12 -7.82 5.69
CA PRO A 19 -5.50 -8.34 6.90
C PRO A 19 -5.90 -7.51 8.12
N PRO A 20 -6.26 -8.12 9.27
CA PRO A 20 -6.72 -7.38 10.45
C PRO A 20 -5.63 -6.51 11.09
N TRP A 21 -4.36 -6.82 10.84
CA TRP A 21 -3.20 -6.05 11.31
C TRP A 21 -2.85 -4.86 10.41
N LEU A 22 -3.43 -4.76 9.21
CA LEU A 22 -3.07 -3.72 8.23
C LEU A 22 -3.68 -2.37 8.66
N PRO A 23 -2.86 -1.34 8.94
CA PRO A 23 -3.37 -0.03 9.34
C PRO A 23 -4.05 0.71 8.18
N ALA A 24 -4.97 1.62 8.55
CA ALA A 24 -5.52 2.63 7.65
C ALA A 24 -4.63 3.88 7.67
N TYR A 25 -3.91 4.14 6.58
CA TYR A 25 -3.03 5.33 6.47
C TYR A 25 -3.79 6.56 5.99
N ASP A 26 -3.38 7.75 6.46
CA ASP A 26 -4.01 9.02 6.08
C ASP A 26 -3.57 9.45 4.66
N MET A 27 -4.38 9.04 3.69
CA MET A 27 -4.20 9.39 2.28
C MET A 27 -4.27 10.89 1.99
N ARG A 28 -4.92 11.69 2.84
CA ARG A 28 -4.97 13.15 2.68
C ARG A 28 -3.68 13.79 3.13
N ALA A 29 -3.13 13.33 4.25
CA ALA A 29 -1.81 13.74 4.70
C ALA A 29 -0.74 13.38 3.67
N TYR A 30 -0.84 12.19 3.04
CA TYR A 30 0.06 11.81 1.97
C TYR A 30 -0.09 12.70 0.72
N ALA A 31 -1.32 12.97 0.27
CA ALA A 31 -1.54 13.88 -0.85
C ALA A 31 -0.99 15.29 -0.60
N ALA A 32 -1.15 15.82 0.62
CA ALA A 32 -0.60 17.12 1.01
C ALA A 32 0.94 17.12 1.04
N LYS A 33 1.57 16.02 1.48
CA LYS A 33 3.02 15.84 1.38
C LYS A 33 3.48 15.85 -0.07
N VAL A 34 2.84 15.08 -0.95
CA VAL A 34 3.17 15.04 -2.38
C VAL A 34 3.03 16.43 -3.01
N ASP A 35 1.94 17.13 -2.75
CA ASP A 35 1.72 18.51 -3.19
C ASP A 35 2.88 19.44 -2.79
N SER A 36 3.33 19.34 -1.53
CA SER A 36 4.44 20.16 -1.01
C SER A 36 5.81 19.80 -1.61
N GLU A 37 5.99 18.59 -2.13
CA GLU A 37 7.27 18.07 -2.64
C GLU A 37 7.36 18.05 -4.17
N CYS A 38 6.21 18.14 -4.86
CA CYS A 38 6.01 17.95 -6.29
C CYS A 38 6.86 18.90 -7.18
N GLY A 39 7.12 20.13 -6.71
CA GLY A 39 8.04 21.08 -7.35
C GLY A 39 7.59 21.60 -8.73
N TYR A 40 6.46 21.15 -9.27
CA TYR A 40 5.88 21.67 -10.50
C TYR A 40 5.21 23.03 -10.26
N GLY A 41 5.44 23.98 -11.15
CA GLY A 41 4.80 25.30 -11.11
C GLY A 41 3.43 25.37 -11.79
N SER A 42 2.93 24.27 -12.36
CA SER A 42 1.65 24.21 -13.05
C SER A 42 0.66 23.34 -12.27
N ASP A 43 -0.50 23.91 -11.93
CA ASP A 43 -1.57 23.21 -11.21
C ASP A 43 -1.98 21.88 -11.85
N MET A 44 -1.97 21.82 -13.20
CA MET A 44 -2.29 20.60 -13.93
C MET A 44 -1.24 19.51 -13.70
N MET A 45 0.04 19.87 -13.70
CA MET A 45 1.14 18.92 -13.47
C MET A 45 1.17 18.45 -12.02
N VAL A 46 0.91 19.37 -11.08
CA VAL A 46 0.76 19.05 -9.65
C VAL A 46 -0.38 18.05 -9.45
N ALA A 47 -1.55 18.30 -10.04
CA ALA A 47 -2.69 17.40 -9.94
C ALA A 47 -2.41 16.02 -10.56
N ILE A 48 -1.68 15.94 -11.67
CA ILE A 48 -1.27 14.67 -12.28
C ILE A 48 -0.35 13.90 -11.31
N ASP A 49 0.68 14.55 -10.77
CA ASP A 49 1.64 13.90 -9.86
C ASP A 49 0.95 13.36 -8.60
N ILE A 50 0.11 14.19 -7.95
CA ILE A 50 -0.68 13.76 -6.79
C ILE A 50 -1.54 12.55 -7.15
N ASN A 51 -2.29 12.58 -8.25
CA ASN A 51 -3.16 11.47 -8.64
C ASN A 51 -2.36 10.19 -8.93
N THR A 52 -1.21 10.28 -9.60
CA THR A 52 -0.33 9.14 -9.87
C THR A 52 0.17 8.52 -8.57
N ARG A 53 0.71 9.33 -7.65
CA ARG A 53 1.20 8.86 -6.35
C ARG A 53 0.10 8.24 -5.51
N MET A 54 -1.09 8.82 -5.51
CA MET A 54 -2.25 8.27 -4.82
C MET A 54 -2.68 6.92 -5.41
N PHE A 55 -2.62 6.77 -6.73
CA PHE A 55 -2.92 5.50 -7.39
C PHE A 55 -1.90 4.41 -7.01
N GLU A 56 -0.62 4.74 -6.93
CA GLU A 56 0.42 3.81 -6.45
C GLU A 56 0.14 3.29 -5.04
N GLU A 57 -0.36 4.14 -4.14
CA GLU A 57 -0.77 3.72 -2.78
C GLU A 57 -1.93 2.74 -2.79
N ILE A 58 -2.95 2.99 -3.62
CA ILE A 58 -4.09 2.09 -3.77
C ILE A 58 -3.63 0.72 -4.30
N VAL A 59 -2.77 0.72 -5.32
CA VAL A 59 -2.20 -0.51 -5.88
C VAL A 59 -1.38 -1.27 -4.83
N ALA A 60 -0.55 -0.57 -4.06
CA ALA A 60 0.23 -1.18 -2.99
C ALA A 60 -0.66 -1.78 -1.89
N PHE A 61 -1.74 -1.09 -1.50
CA PHE A 61 -2.73 -1.62 -0.56
C PHE A 61 -3.35 -2.93 -1.05
N VAL A 62 -3.80 -2.97 -2.32
CA VAL A 62 -4.35 -4.19 -2.94
C VAL A 62 -3.31 -5.31 -2.98
N HIS A 63 -2.05 -5.00 -3.27
CA HIS A 63 -0.97 -5.98 -3.26
C HIS A 63 -0.68 -6.55 -1.88
N VAL A 64 -0.68 -5.73 -0.82
CA VAL A 64 -0.52 -6.22 0.55
C VAL A 64 -1.69 -7.14 0.92
N CYS A 65 -2.93 -6.72 0.66
CA CYS A 65 -4.09 -7.57 0.92
C CYS A 65 -4.01 -8.90 0.15
N GLY A 66 -3.69 -8.82 -1.15
CA GLY A 66 -3.52 -9.99 -2.01
C GLY A 66 -2.41 -10.93 -1.56
N ALA A 67 -1.28 -10.42 -1.06
CA ALA A 67 -0.16 -11.24 -0.62
C ALA A 67 -0.49 -12.11 0.60
N PHE A 68 -1.31 -11.59 1.52
CA PHE A 68 -1.69 -12.25 2.77
C PHE A 68 -3.06 -12.92 2.74
N ALA A 69 -3.84 -12.71 1.67
CA ALA A 69 -5.07 -13.43 1.45
C ALA A 69 -4.83 -14.94 1.38
N SER A 70 -5.59 -15.71 2.15
CA SER A 70 -5.65 -17.18 2.15
C SER A 70 -6.45 -17.74 0.96
N LEU A 71 -6.41 -17.06 -0.18
CA LEU A 71 -7.03 -17.51 -1.43
C LEU A 71 -6.19 -18.60 -2.10
N GLN A 72 -6.86 -19.44 -2.89
CA GLN A 72 -6.24 -20.41 -3.81
C GLN A 72 -5.09 -19.75 -4.60
N PRO A 73 -4.03 -20.51 -4.93
CA PRO A 73 -2.93 -20.00 -5.74
C PRO A 73 -3.48 -19.40 -7.04
N SER A 74 -3.40 -18.07 -7.15
CA SER A 74 -3.79 -17.35 -8.35
C SER A 74 -2.54 -16.88 -9.06
N ILE A 75 -2.43 -17.23 -10.34
CA ILE A 75 -1.39 -16.72 -11.24
C ILE A 75 -1.46 -15.19 -11.43
N ALA A 76 -2.57 -14.54 -11.05
CA ALA A 76 -2.71 -13.09 -11.12
C ALA A 76 -2.09 -12.35 -9.91
N ARG A 77 -1.61 -13.07 -8.89
CA ARG A 77 -1.05 -12.47 -7.68
C ARG A 77 0.36 -11.96 -7.97
N GLN A 78 0.57 -10.64 -7.86
CA GLN A 78 1.89 -10.02 -8.05
C GLN A 78 2.87 -10.24 -6.89
N TYR A 79 2.35 -10.48 -5.69
CA TYR A 79 3.14 -10.64 -4.48
C TYR A 79 2.60 -11.78 -3.62
N ALA A 80 3.46 -12.64 -3.10
CA ALA A 80 3.08 -13.75 -2.23
C ALA A 80 3.75 -13.63 -0.85
N CYS A 81 2.96 -13.78 0.21
CA CYS A 81 3.51 -14.01 1.54
C CYS A 81 4.18 -15.38 1.59
N VAL A 82 5.46 -15.40 1.97
CA VAL A 82 6.25 -16.63 2.12
C VAL A 82 6.61 -16.90 3.58
N ARG A 83 6.48 -15.89 4.44
CA ARG A 83 6.70 -15.98 5.88
C ARG A 83 5.62 -15.16 6.57
N ASN A 84 4.81 -15.79 7.43
CA ASN A 84 3.69 -15.13 8.11
C ASN A 84 3.91 -15.15 9.63
N ASP A 85 5.08 -14.68 10.07
CA ASP A 85 5.41 -14.53 11.48
C ASP A 85 4.88 -13.20 12.01
N SER A 86 4.07 -13.23 13.07
CA SER A 86 3.43 -12.03 13.61
C SER A 86 4.43 -11.02 14.19
N ALA A 87 5.50 -11.48 14.83
CA ALA A 87 6.48 -10.58 15.44
C ALA A 87 7.28 -9.83 14.37
N GLU A 88 7.63 -10.50 13.28
CA GLU A 88 8.32 -9.82 12.16
C GLU A 88 7.41 -8.82 11.43
N ILE A 89 6.11 -9.12 11.31
CA ILE A 89 5.12 -8.19 10.76
C ILE A 89 4.98 -6.97 11.68
N ASP A 90 4.87 -7.17 12.99
CA ASP A 90 4.78 -6.09 13.97
C ASP A 90 6.00 -5.17 13.93
N ASP A 91 7.21 -5.72 13.80
CA ASP A 91 8.45 -4.95 13.63
C ASP A 91 8.43 -4.08 12.36
N VAL A 92 7.93 -4.64 11.25
CA VAL A 92 7.82 -3.89 9.99
C VAL A 92 6.76 -2.79 10.09
N LEU A 93 5.64 -3.06 10.76
CA LEU A 93 4.61 -2.07 11.04
C LEU A 93 5.16 -0.92 11.90
N ALA A 94 5.90 -1.24 12.96
CA ALA A 94 6.55 -0.25 13.82
C ALA A 94 7.54 0.62 13.05
N LEU A 95 8.37 -0.01 12.20
CA LEU A 95 9.32 0.71 11.34
C LEU A 95 8.62 1.61 10.31
N ASN A 96 7.50 1.18 9.73
CA ASN A 96 6.76 2.01 8.79
C ASN A 96 6.05 3.17 9.50
N ALA A 97 5.49 2.91 10.69
CA ALA A 97 4.82 3.91 11.52
C ALA A 97 5.78 4.99 12.06
N SER A 98 7.08 4.70 12.20
CA SER A 98 8.07 5.70 12.62
C SER A 98 8.42 6.73 11.54
N ARG A 99 7.91 6.56 10.30
CA ARG A 99 8.12 7.51 9.21
C ARG A 99 7.21 8.73 9.39
N ALA A 100 7.68 9.91 8.96
CA ALA A 100 6.90 11.15 9.04
C ALA A 100 5.55 11.08 8.31
N CYS A 101 5.47 10.28 7.24
CA CYS A 101 4.24 9.96 6.53
C CYS A 101 4.27 8.47 6.13
N PRO A 102 3.66 7.58 6.94
CA PRO A 102 3.58 6.15 6.64
C PRO A 102 2.71 5.89 5.42
N THR A 103 3.15 4.99 4.52
CA THR A 103 2.47 4.67 3.27
C THR A 103 2.38 3.16 3.04
N TYR A 104 1.44 2.73 2.19
CA TYR A 104 1.31 1.33 1.75
C TYR A 104 2.46 0.94 0.83
N THR A 105 2.92 1.83 -0.05
CA THR A 105 4.13 1.59 -0.85
C THR A 105 5.35 1.37 0.04
N GLY A 106 5.52 2.17 1.09
CA GLY A 106 6.58 2.05 2.07
C GLY A 106 6.50 0.76 2.89
N LEU A 107 5.29 0.37 3.27
CA LEU A 107 5.02 -0.89 3.96
C LEU A 107 5.35 -2.10 3.07
N LEU A 108 4.80 -2.14 1.85
CA LEU A 108 5.03 -3.21 0.88
C LEU A 108 6.53 -3.37 0.59
N LYS A 109 7.24 -2.26 0.38
CA LYS A 109 8.70 -2.28 0.22
C LYS A 109 9.40 -2.91 1.43
N SER A 110 9.01 -2.53 2.64
CA SER A 110 9.64 -3.05 3.87
C SER A 110 9.37 -4.55 4.06
N LEU A 111 8.17 -5.02 3.72
CA LEU A 111 7.81 -6.45 3.73
C LEU A 111 8.65 -7.25 2.71
N VAL A 112 8.90 -6.67 1.53
CA VAL A 112 9.76 -7.26 0.49
C VAL A 112 11.22 -7.27 0.91
N ASP A 113 11.74 -6.14 1.42
CA ASP A 113 13.13 -6.00 1.84
C ASP A 113 13.46 -6.96 3.01
N ARG A 114 12.48 -7.33 3.84
CA ARG A 114 12.61 -8.36 4.89
C ARG A 114 12.33 -9.80 4.44
N GLY A 115 11.95 -10.00 3.18
CA GLY A 115 11.63 -11.33 2.65
C GLY A 115 10.38 -11.98 3.24
N ILE A 116 9.48 -11.19 3.83
CA ILE A 116 8.18 -11.64 4.33
C ILE A 116 7.25 -11.89 3.14
N VAL A 117 7.33 -10.98 2.16
CA VAL A 117 6.60 -11.04 0.89
C VAL A 117 7.62 -11.09 -0.26
N VAL A 118 7.36 -11.89 -1.28
CA VAL A 118 8.16 -11.93 -2.51
C VAL A 118 7.32 -11.50 -3.70
N ARG A 119 7.95 -10.88 -4.68
CA ARG A 119 7.30 -10.61 -5.98
C ARG A 119 7.20 -11.92 -6.75
N CYS A 120 5.99 -12.25 -7.20
CA CYS A 120 5.80 -13.38 -8.10
C CYS A 120 6.43 -13.05 -9.46
N ALA A 121 7.12 -14.02 -10.06
CA ALA A 121 7.53 -13.88 -11.45
C ALA A 121 6.28 -13.79 -12.33
N LEU A 122 6.31 -12.88 -13.31
CA LEU A 122 5.38 -12.97 -14.43
C LEU A 122 5.97 -14.05 -15.33
N ASP A 123 5.35 -15.23 -15.33
CA ASP A 123 5.63 -16.27 -16.32
C ASP A 123 5.20 -15.80 -17.73
#